data_AF-A0A1C5KP91-F1
#
_entry.id   AF-A0A1C5KP91-F1
#
_cell.length_a   1.000
_cell.length_b   1.000
_cell.length_c   1.000
_cell.angle_alpha   90.00
_cell.angle_beta   90.00
_cell.angle_gamma   90.00
#
_symmetry.space_group_name_H-M   'P 1'
#
loop_
_entity.id
_entity.type
_entity.pdbx_description
1 polymer ?
#
loop_
_entity_poly.entity_id
_entity_poly.type
_entity_poly.pdbx_seq_one_letter_code
_entity_poly.pdbx_strand_id
1 'polypeptide(L)'
;MVMTEFDKFRASLISLHYATSNSEVAYHFIMTFEAACAVIRQGLALPGLDPDDKRVIIQKAYERNLIQNPAWLKMLRISSKLKEDYTGEIIAETIDTVREQYTRCFHELRDKLESKQMPAIEQPNHKA
;
A
#
# COMPACT_ATOMS: atom_id res chain seq x y z
N MET A 1 -21.32 -1.09 9.99
CA MET A 1 -20.88 -1.11 8.58
C MET A 1 -19.42 -1.56 8.58
N VAL A 2 -19.08 -2.63 7.87
CA VAL A 2 -17.70 -3.12 7.79
C VAL A 2 -16.94 -2.23 6.80
N MET A 3 -15.82 -1.65 7.23
CA MET A 3 -14.97 -0.84 6.34
C MET A 3 -14.35 -1.71 5.25
N THR A 4 -14.37 -1.24 4.00
CA THR A 4 -13.68 -1.93 2.89
C THR A 4 -12.17 -1.76 3.00
N GLU A 5 -11.37 -2.60 2.32
CA GLU A 5 -9.90 -2.43 2.32
C GLU A 5 -9.49 -1.06 1.75
N PHE A 6 -10.26 -0.54 0.80
CA PHE A 6 -10.02 0.79 0.26
C PHE A 6 -10.32 1.91 1.27
N ASP A 7 -11.36 1.76 2.10
CA ASP A 7 -11.66 2.72 3.17
C ASP A 7 -10.58 2.67 4.27
N LYS A 8 -10.08 1.47 4.60
CA LYS A 8 -8.95 1.30 5.54
C LYS A 8 -7.69 1.97 5.00
N PHE A 9 -7.38 1.78 3.72
CA PHE A 9 -6.24 2.42 3.05
C PHE A 9 -6.35 3.94 3.06
N ARG A 10 -7.53 4.50 2.77
CA ARG A 10 -7.75 5.95 2.84
C ARG A 10 -7.60 6.49 4.26
N ALA A 11 -8.15 5.79 5.25
CA ALA A 11 -8.01 6.17 6.65
C ALA A 11 -6.54 6.16 7.11
N SER A 12 -5.77 5.11 6.76
CA SER A 12 -4.35 5.05 7.12
C SER A 12 -3.52 6.14 6.45
N LEU A 13 -3.82 6.47 5.19
CA LEU A 13 -3.13 7.54 4.46
C LEU A 13 -3.41 8.91 5.08
N ILE A 14 -4.64 9.15 5.54
CA ILE A 14 -4.98 10.36 6.31
C ILE A 14 -4.17 10.41 7.61
N SER A 15 -4.11 9.31 8.37
CA SER A 15 -3.30 9.26 9.59
C SER A 15 -1.81 9.51 9.33
N LEU A 16 -1.27 8.98 8.23
CA LEU A 16 0.11 9.24 7.81
C LEU A 16 0.33 10.74 7.50
N HIS A 17 -0.63 11.40 6.86
CA HIS A 17 -0.54 12.83 6.56
C HIS A 17 -0.51 13.70 7.82
N TYR A 18 -1.26 13.34 8.85
CA TYR A 18 -1.33 14.08 10.12
C TYR A 18 -0.28 13.67 11.16
N ALA A 19 0.57 12.70 10.84
CA ALA A 19 1.62 12.24 11.74
C ALA A 19 2.67 13.34 11.97
N THR A 20 2.96 13.64 13.24
CA THR A 20 3.81 14.79 13.61
C THR A 20 5.20 14.35 14.05
N SER A 21 5.31 13.24 14.77
CA SER A 21 6.59 12.68 15.19
C SER A 21 7.14 11.68 14.18
N ASN A 22 8.46 11.47 14.19
CA ASN A 22 9.08 10.49 13.30
C ASN A 22 8.59 9.05 13.58
N SER A 23 8.32 8.72 14.85
CA SER A 23 7.72 7.45 15.24
C SER A 23 6.30 7.31 14.68
N GLU A 24 5.44 8.31 14.86
CA GLU A 24 4.09 8.28 14.27
C GLU A 24 4.13 8.08 12.76
N VAL A 25 5.00 8.80 12.05
CA VAL A 25 5.13 8.63 10.59
C VAL A 25 5.61 7.23 10.24
N ALA A 26 6.60 6.67 10.94
CA ALA A 26 7.06 5.30 10.69
C ALA A 26 5.94 4.26 10.94
N TYR A 27 5.19 4.43 12.03
CA TYR A 27 4.05 3.57 12.35
C TYR A 27 2.95 3.66 11.29
N HIS A 28 2.52 4.88 10.95
CA HIS A 28 1.48 5.10 9.95
C HIS A 28 1.94 4.73 8.54
N PHE A 29 3.24 4.81 8.24
CA PHE A 29 3.82 4.31 7.00
C PHE A 29 3.64 2.79 6.89
N ILE A 30 4.01 2.03 7.91
CA ILE A 30 3.82 0.57 7.93
C ILE A 30 2.35 0.25 7.70
N MET A 31 1.45 0.87 8.48
CA MET A 31 0.01 0.63 8.38
C MET A 31 -0.55 0.97 7.00
N THR A 32 -0.11 2.09 6.42
CA THR A 32 -0.55 2.52 5.08
C THR A 32 -0.02 1.60 3.99
N PHE A 33 1.22 1.12 4.12
CA PHE A 33 1.80 0.15 3.20
C PHE A 33 1.05 -1.19 3.24
N GLU A 34 0.72 -1.70 4.43
CA GLU A 34 -0.10 -2.92 4.58
C GLU A 34 -1.47 -2.76 3.91
N ALA A 35 -2.17 -1.66 4.21
CA ALA A 35 -3.49 -1.40 3.64
C ALA A 35 -3.43 -1.22 2.11
N ALA A 36 -2.36 -0.60 1.60
CA ALA A 36 -2.11 -0.48 0.17
C ALA A 36 -1.93 -1.85 -0.50
N CYS A 37 -1.13 -2.74 0.08
CA CYS A 37 -0.97 -4.11 -0.42
C CYS A 37 -2.31 -4.88 -0.39
N ALA A 38 -3.11 -4.70 0.66
CA ALA A 38 -4.42 -5.33 0.78
C ALA A 38 -5.40 -4.86 -0.32
N VAL A 39 -5.49 -3.55 -0.57
CA VAL A 39 -6.38 -3.02 -1.62
C VAL A 39 -5.88 -3.38 -3.02
N ILE A 40 -4.56 -3.40 -3.26
CA ILE A 40 -3.98 -3.89 -4.50
C ILE A 40 -4.38 -5.35 -4.73
N ARG A 41 -4.18 -6.22 -3.74
CA ARG A 41 -4.53 -7.63 -3.82
C ARG A 41 -6.01 -7.82 -4.11
N GLN A 42 -6.89 -7.07 -3.44
CA GLN A 42 -8.32 -7.07 -3.70
C GLN A 42 -8.64 -6.66 -5.15
N GLY A 43 -8.00 -5.58 -5.63
CA GLY A 43 -8.18 -5.08 -7.00
C GLY A 43 -7.59 -5.98 -8.08
N LEU A 44 -6.61 -6.83 -7.75
CA LEU A 44 -6.10 -7.85 -8.68
C LEU A 44 -7.10 -9.01 -8.88
N ALA A 45 -7.99 -9.28 -7.92
CA ALA A 45 -8.97 -10.37 -7.97
C ALA A 45 -8.39 -11.71 -8.44
N LEU A 46 -7.15 -11.99 -8.04
CA LEU A 46 -6.44 -13.22 -8.40
C LEU A 46 -6.65 -14.28 -7.31
N PRO A 47 -7.39 -15.36 -7.59
CA PRO A 47 -7.55 -16.45 -6.63
C PRO A 47 -6.19 -17.10 -6.34
N GLY A 48 -5.95 -17.43 -5.07
CA GLY A 48 -4.74 -18.12 -4.63
C GLY A 48 -3.49 -17.24 -4.47
N LEU A 49 -3.61 -15.91 -4.55
CA LEU A 49 -2.50 -15.03 -4.17
C LEU A 49 -2.38 -14.96 -2.65
N ASP A 50 -1.26 -15.46 -2.13
CA ASP A 50 -0.93 -15.41 -0.71
C ASP A 50 -0.90 -13.95 -0.22
N PRO A 51 -1.71 -13.58 0.79
CA PRO A 51 -1.69 -12.23 1.36
C PRO A 51 -0.34 -11.83 1.96
N ASP A 52 0.48 -12.80 2.37
CA ASP A 52 1.80 -12.55 2.96
C ASP A 52 2.89 -12.36 1.90
N ASP A 53 2.67 -12.79 0.65
CA ASP A 53 3.61 -12.58 -0.45
C ASP A 53 3.44 -11.20 -1.11
N LYS A 54 3.80 -10.17 -0.33
CA LYS A 54 3.77 -8.76 -0.75
C LYS A 54 4.64 -8.49 -1.96
N ARG A 55 5.72 -9.26 -2.15
CA ARG A 55 6.59 -9.13 -3.32
C ARG A 55 5.82 -9.49 -4.58
N VAL A 56 5.11 -10.62 -4.58
CA VAL A 56 4.28 -11.02 -5.73
C VAL A 56 3.10 -10.07 -5.91
N ILE A 57 2.46 -9.59 -4.83
CA ILE A 57 1.41 -8.57 -4.92
C ILE A 57 1.90 -7.32 -5.65
N ILE A 58 3.06 -6.77 -5.25
CA ILE A 58 3.67 -5.59 -5.88
C ILE A 58 4.04 -5.87 -7.34
N GLN A 59 4.62 -7.03 -7.62
CA GLN A 59 5.01 -7.39 -8.98
C GLN A 59 3.80 -7.45 -9.92
N LYS A 60 2.73 -8.15 -9.51
CA LYS A 60 1.49 -8.24 -10.31
C LYS A 60 0.80 -6.89 -10.47
N ALA A 61 0.87 -6.05 -9.45
CA ALA A 61 0.35 -4.68 -9.53
C ALA A 61 1.11 -3.83 -10.56
N TYR A 62 2.43 -4.03 -10.66
CA TYR A 62 3.27 -3.42 -11.70
C TYR A 62 2.90 -3.91 -13.10
N GLU A 63 2.75 -5.23 -13.27
CA GLU A 63 2.37 -5.87 -14.53
C GLU A 63 0.99 -5.40 -15.03
N ARG A 64 0.05 -5.14 -14.11
CA ARG A 64 -1.29 -4.61 -14.42
C ARG A 64 -1.36 -3.09 -14.47
N ASN A 65 -0.22 -2.41 -14.44
CA ASN A 65 -0.13 -0.96 -14.42
C ASN A 65 -0.84 -0.27 -13.25
N LEU A 66 -1.19 -0.98 -12.17
CA LEU A 66 -1.82 -0.38 -10.98
C LEU A 66 -0.85 0.53 -10.22
N ILE A 67 0.43 0.16 -10.20
CA ILE A 67 1.53 0.95 -9.67
C ILE A 67 2.65 0.96 -10.71
N GLN A 68 3.44 2.04 -10.76
CA GLN A 68 4.51 2.20 -11.76
C GLN A 68 5.81 2.77 -11.15
N ASN A 69 5.83 3.02 -9.84
CA ASN A 69 7.01 3.56 -9.19
C ASN A 69 7.86 2.41 -8.60
N PRO A 70 9.15 2.25 -8.94
CA PRO A 70 9.96 1.16 -8.40
C PRO A 70 10.19 1.25 -6.88
N ALA A 71 9.84 2.38 -6.26
CA ALA A 71 9.91 2.58 -4.81
C ALA A 71 9.10 1.56 -4.00
N TRP A 72 8.06 0.92 -4.56
CA TRP A 72 7.23 -0.05 -3.83
C TRP A 72 8.02 -1.24 -3.26
N LEU A 73 9.04 -1.73 -3.99
CA LEU A 73 9.91 -2.79 -3.47
C LEU A 73 10.85 -2.29 -2.36
N LYS A 74 11.24 -1.02 -2.39
CA LYS A 74 12.01 -0.39 -1.31
C LYS A 74 11.14 -0.22 -0.06
N MET A 75 9.88 0.20 -0.24
CA MET A 75 8.89 0.28 0.84
C MET A 75 8.66 -1.09 1.50
N LEU A 76 8.61 -2.19 0.72
CA LEU A 76 8.52 -3.54 1.28
C LEU A 76 9.69 -3.86 2.22
N ARG A 77 10.92 -3.55 1.79
CA ARG A 77 12.12 -3.80 2.61
C ARG A 77 12.12 -2.96 3.89
N ILE A 78 11.81 -1.66 3.76
CA ILE A 78 11.80 -0.74 4.89
C ILE A 78 10.68 -1.06 5.87
N SER A 79 9.48 -1.37 5.40
CA SER A 79 8.37 -1.80 6.27
C SER A 79 8.68 -3.08 7.02
N SER A 80 9.37 -4.05 6.38
CA SER A 80 9.82 -5.26 7.05
C SER A 80 10.88 -4.95 8.12
N LYS A 81 11.89 -4.13 7.77
CA LYS A 81 12.93 -3.69 8.71
C LYS A 81 12.34 -2.97 9.92
N LEU A 82 11.42 -2.03 9.72
CA LEU A 82 10.76 -1.29 10.81
C LEU A 82 9.86 -2.17 11.68
N LYS A 83 9.30 -3.26 11.15
CA LYS A 83 8.51 -4.22 11.94
C LYS A 83 9.37 -5.11 12.83
N GLU A 84 10.55 -5.50 12.33
CA GLU A 84 11.51 -6.33 13.05
C GLU A 84 12.28 -5.50 14.08
N ASP A 85 12.68 -4.29 13.71
CA ASP A 85 13.51 -3.39 14.51
C ASP A 85 12.98 -1.95 14.41
N TYR A 86 12.19 -1.58 15.41
CA TYR A 86 11.55 -0.26 15.52
C TYR A 86 12.39 0.68 16.39
N THR A 87 13.64 0.93 15.99
CA THR A 87 14.56 1.84 16.68
C THR A 87 14.57 3.25 16.07
N GLY A 88 14.92 4.24 16.90
CA GLY A 88 15.00 5.64 16.47
C GLY A 88 16.00 5.90 15.33
N GLU A 89 17.05 5.08 15.22
CA GLU A 89 18.06 5.17 14.15
C GLU A 89 17.47 4.78 12.79
N ILE A 90 16.81 3.63 12.69
CA ILE A 90 16.16 3.17 11.46
C ILE A 90 15.05 4.14 11.04
N ILE A 91 14.32 4.67 12.01
CA ILE A 91 13.30 5.70 11.77
C ILE A 91 13.95 6.95 11.18
N ALA A 92 15.04 7.46 11.78
CA ALA A 92 15.71 8.67 11.31
C ALA A 92 16.29 8.51 9.89
N GLU A 93 16.81 7.34 9.53
CA GLU A 93 17.33 7.07 8.18
C GLU A 93 16.25 7.00 7.10
N THR A 94 15.00 6.67 7.49
CA THR A 94 13.93 6.34 6.53
C THR A 94 12.87 7.43 6.41
N ILE A 95 12.73 8.28 7.43
CA ILE A 95 11.63 9.22 7.60
C ILE A 95 11.49 10.23 6.45
N ASP A 96 12.61 10.80 5.99
CA ASP A 96 12.58 11.83 4.95
C ASP A 96 12.13 11.22 3.61
N THR A 97 12.63 10.01 3.31
CA THR A 97 12.19 9.27 2.12
C THR A 97 10.71 8.89 2.19
N VAL A 98 10.21 8.53 3.37
CA VAL A 98 8.78 8.23 3.59
C VAL A 98 7.92 9.46 3.28
N ARG A 99 8.29 10.62 3.83
CA ARG A 99 7.56 11.88 3.64
C ARG A 99 7.57 12.35 2.19
N GLU A 100 8.74 12.33 1.55
CA GLU A 100 8.91 12.92 0.21
C GLU A 100 8.50 11.98 -0.93
N GLN A 101 8.83 10.69 -0.82
CA GLN A 101 8.71 9.76 -1.94
C GLN A 101 7.56 8.76 -1.75
N TYR A 102 7.46 8.14 -0.57
CA TYR A 102 6.52 7.03 -0.38
C TYR A 102 5.09 7.51 -0.22
N THR A 103 4.89 8.63 0.47
CA THR A 103 3.58 9.29 0.59
C THR A 103 2.98 9.62 -0.77
N ARG A 104 3.80 10.12 -1.72
CA ARG A 104 3.38 10.37 -3.10
C ARG A 104 2.91 9.09 -3.80
N CYS A 105 3.61 7.97 -3.62
CA CYS A 105 3.22 6.69 -4.22
C CYS A 105 1.85 6.22 -3.72
N PHE A 106 1.53 6.44 -2.44
CA PHE A 106 0.21 6.13 -1.89
C PHE A 106 -0.89 7.03 -2.47
N HIS A 107 -0.62 8.33 -2.64
CA HIS A 107 -1.55 9.23 -3.32
C HIS A 107 -1.81 8.82 -4.77
N GLU A 108 -0.76 8.47 -5.53
CA GLU A 108 -0.90 7.98 -6.91
C GLU A 108 -1.77 6.71 -6.98
N LEU A 109 -1.58 5.76 -6.06
CA LEU A 109 -2.43 4.57 -5.96
C LEU A 109 -3.89 4.94 -5.65
N ARG A 110 -4.12 5.80 -4.65
CA ARG A 110 -5.47 6.27 -4.29
C ARG A 110 -6.16 6.88 -5.51
N ASP A 111 -5.51 7.83 -6.18
CA ASP A 111 -6.10 8.56 -7.31
C ASP A 111 -6.43 7.61 -8.47
N LYS A 112 -5.60 6.59 -8.69
CA LYS A 112 -5.88 5.55 -9.70
C LYS A 112 -7.09 4.69 -9.33
N LEU A 113 -7.25 4.34 -8.05
CA LEU A 113 -8.39 3.57 -7.56
C LEU A 113 -9.69 4.40 -7.56
N GLU A 114 -9.63 5.70 -7.23
CA GLU A 114 -10.79 6.61 -7.23
C GLU A 114 -11.26 6.95 -8.65
N SER A 115 -10.34 7.12 -9.59
CA SER A 115 -10.65 7.47 -10.98
C SER A 115 -11.28 6.34 -11.80
N LYS A 116 -11.63 5.20 -11.19
CA LYS A 116 -12.19 3.99 -11.84
C LYS A 116 -11.34 3.45 -13.00
N GLN A 117 -10.06 3.79 -13.08
CA GLN A 117 -9.10 3.16 -14.01
C GLN A 117 -8.63 1.78 -13.53
N MET A 118 -9.48 1.08 -12.77
CA MET A 118 -9.39 -0.36 -12.69
C MET A 118 -9.98 -0.91 -14.00
N PRO A 119 -9.30 -1.80 -14.74
CA PRO A 119 -10.01 -2.60 -15.73
C PRO A 119 -11.19 -3.21 -14.98
N ALA A 120 -12.41 -2.93 -15.46
CA ALA A 120 -13.61 -3.52 -14.93
C ALA A 120 -13.37 -5.03 -14.88
N ILE A 121 -13.28 -5.59 -13.67
CA ILE A 121 -13.33 -7.02 -13.49
C ILE A 121 -14.75 -7.36 -13.92
N GLU A 122 -14.90 -7.86 -15.14
CA GLU A 122 -16.11 -8.58 -15.51
C GLU A 122 -16.32 -9.62 -14.42
N GLN A 123 -17.36 -9.42 -13.62
CA GLN A 123 -17.80 -10.46 -12.71
C GLN A 123 -18.03 -11.71 -13.56
N PRO A 124 -17.53 -12.89 -13.17
CA PRO A 124 -17.84 -14.10 -13.90
C PRO A 124 -19.36 -14.26 -13.83
N ASN A 125 -20.00 -13.97 -14.96
CA ASN A 125 -21.42 -14.17 -15.21
C ASN A 125 -21.71 -15.63 -14.92
N HIS A 126 -22.13 -15.95 -13.70
CA HIS A 126 -22.71 -17.24 -13.37
C HIS A 126 -24.10 -17.25 -14.01
N LYS A 127 -24.10 -17.56 -15.31
CA LYS A 127 -25.23 -18.18 -15.99
C LYS A 127 -24.94 -19.67 -16.08
N ALA A 128 -25.52 -20.43 -15.16
CA ALA A 128 -26.03 -21.77 -15.37
C ALA A 128 -27.03 -22.07 -14.26
#